data_AF-A0A1V5WS54-F1
#
_entry.id   AF-A0A1V5WS54-F1
#
_cell.length_a   1.000
_cell.length_b   1.000
_cell.length_c   1.000
_cell.angle_alpha   90.00
_cell.angle_beta   90.00
_cell.angle_gamma   90.00
#
_symmetry.space_group_name_H-M   'P 1'
#
loop_
_entity.id
_entity.type
_entity.pdbx_description
1 polymer ?
#
loop_
_entity_poly.entity_id
_entity_poly.type
_entity_poly.pdbx_seq_one_letter_code
_entity_poly.pdbx_strand_id
1 'polypeptide(L)'
;MKASVILKSSLIAIFAVVLTATFLWLTKLDSKNDLDRMASASDISDAKGLLLTKNYSECVDKLKYSDFESDSDIAQANNVLGQCNYALKDYASALEHFERTESLLKDKKQLSSLQNLMANTYRDMGEKNQAAIYYQKALDNNPANQQASINYSYSLLAEGDKINAQNVINEAMLISPNNEELIKIKLSIENGA
;
A
#
# COMPACT_ATOMS: atom_id res chain seq x y z
N MET A 1 -43.16 28.94 0.19
CA MET A 1 -43.39 28.33 1.52
C MET A 1 -43.57 26.81 1.52
N LYS A 2 -43.80 26.13 0.37
CA LYS A 2 -44.00 24.65 0.33
C LYS A 2 -42.71 23.81 0.19
N ALA A 3 -41.63 24.34 -0.40
CA ALA A 3 -40.39 23.58 -0.63
C ALA A 3 -39.56 23.30 0.64
N SER A 4 -39.55 24.21 1.62
CA SER A 4 -38.77 24.05 2.87
C SER A 4 -39.34 22.99 3.81
N VAL A 5 -40.64 22.70 3.72
CA VAL A 5 -41.30 21.68 4.55
C VAL A 5 -41.01 20.28 4.03
N ILE A 6 -40.94 20.11 2.70
CA ILE A 6 -40.67 18.82 2.04
C ILE A 6 -39.19 18.40 2.21
N LEU A 7 -38.25 19.37 2.24
CA LEU A 7 -36.85 19.06 2.56
C LEU A 7 -36.67 18.62 4.02
N LYS A 8 -37.36 19.24 4.98
CA LYS A 8 -37.26 18.84 6.39
C LYS A 8 -37.85 17.46 6.64
N SER A 9 -38.97 17.11 6.01
CA SER A 9 -39.58 15.79 6.16
C SER A 9 -38.77 14.67 5.51
N SER A 10 -38.12 14.94 4.37
CA SER A 10 -37.21 13.97 3.72
C SER A 10 -35.91 13.76 4.48
N LEU A 11 -35.31 14.80 5.07
CA LEU A 11 -34.13 14.68 5.93
C LEU A 11 -34.41 13.85 7.19
N ILE A 12 -35.56 14.03 7.83
CA ILE A 12 -35.95 13.26 9.02
C ILE A 12 -36.18 11.79 8.67
N ALA A 13 -36.79 11.51 7.51
CA ALA A 13 -37.00 10.13 7.05
C ALA A 13 -35.67 9.42 6.74
N ILE A 14 -34.71 10.10 6.12
CA ILE A 14 -33.37 9.55 5.87
C ILE A 14 -32.64 9.29 7.20
N PHE A 15 -32.70 10.23 8.14
CA PHE A 15 -32.10 10.05 9.47
C PHE A 15 -32.69 8.85 10.21
N ALA A 16 -34.01 8.66 10.15
CA ALA A 16 -34.70 7.53 10.77
C ALA A 16 -34.33 6.18 10.12
N VAL A 17 -34.17 6.13 8.80
CA VAL A 17 -33.71 4.92 8.09
C VAL A 17 -32.26 4.59 8.44
N VAL A 18 -31.38 5.59 8.55
CA VAL A 18 -29.98 5.37 8.97
C VAL A 18 -29.92 4.94 10.43
N LEU A 19 -30.71 5.55 11.33
CA LEU A 19 -30.79 5.14 12.73
C LEU A 19 -31.32 3.72 12.89
N THR A 20 -32.37 3.34 12.14
CA THR A 20 -32.93 1.99 12.23
C THR A 20 -32.01 0.96 11.59
N ALA A 21 -31.30 1.28 10.51
CA ALA A 21 -30.30 0.40 9.90
C ALA A 21 -29.09 0.19 10.83
N THR A 22 -28.57 1.27 11.42
CA THR A 22 -27.49 1.18 12.43
C THR A 22 -27.95 0.46 13.68
N PHE A 23 -29.19 0.66 14.14
CA PHE A 23 -29.75 -0.06 15.28
C PHE A 23 -29.99 -1.54 14.98
N LEU A 24 -30.52 -1.90 13.81
CA LEU A 24 -30.69 -3.31 13.40
C LEU A 24 -29.34 -4.01 13.24
N TRP A 25 -28.35 -3.30 12.73
CA TRP A 25 -26.97 -3.76 12.64
C TRP A 25 -26.38 -3.96 14.04
N LEU A 26 -26.54 -2.99 14.95
CA LEU A 26 -26.16 -3.08 16.37
C LEU A 26 -26.80 -4.27 17.09
N THR A 27 -28.05 -4.61 16.78
CA THR A 27 -28.72 -5.79 17.37
C THR A 27 -28.23 -7.14 16.82
N LYS A 28 -27.43 -7.14 15.75
CA LYS A 28 -26.82 -8.33 15.16
C LYS A 28 -25.32 -8.48 15.49
N LEU A 29 -24.72 -7.51 16.21
CA LEU A 29 -23.33 -7.61 16.65
C LEU A 29 -23.18 -8.75 17.67
N ASP A 30 -22.24 -9.67 17.42
CA ASP A 30 -21.70 -10.52 18.48
C ASP A 30 -20.76 -9.65 19.33
N SER A 31 -21.26 -9.22 20.49
CA SER A 31 -20.90 -7.93 21.12
C SER A 31 -19.42 -7.69 21.41
N LYS A 32 -18.58 -8.73 21.46
CA LYS A 32 -17.16 -8.59 21.72
C LYS A 32 -16.33 -8.56 20.44
N ASN A 33 -16.46 -9.58 19.60
CA ASN A 33 -15.66 -9.73 18.38
C ASN A 33 -15.90 -8.60 17.38
N ASP A 34 -17.16 -8.14 17.25
CA ASP A 34 -17.46 -7.06 16.31
C ASP A 34 -17.00 -5.68 16.84
N LEU A 35 -16.96 -5.46 18.16
CA LEU A 35 -16.36 -4.25 18.74
C LEU A 35 -14.84 -4.25 18.60
N ASP A 36 -14.19 -5.39 18.83
CA ASP A 36 -12.74 -5.56 18.70
C ASP A 36 -12.28 -5.40 17.22
N ARG A 37 -13.11 -5.84 16.27
CA ARG A 37 -12.89 -5.57 14.83
C ARG A 37 -13.02 -4.10 14.46
N MET A 38 -13.98 -3.37 15.04
CA MET A 38 -14.10 -1.94 14.81
C MET A 38 -12.92 -1.16 15.42
N ALA A 39 -12.47 -1.55 16.61
CA ALA A 39 -11.31 -0.96 17.26
C ALA A 39 -10.02 -1.18 16.43
N SER A 40 -9.78 -2.41 15.97
CA SER A 40 -8.59 -2.73 15.17
C SER A 40 -8.61 -2.06 13.78
N ALA A 41 -9.76 -1.95 13.13
CA ALA A 41 -9.91 -1.18 11.89
C ALA A 41 -9.65 0.33 12.11
N SER A 42 -10.07 0.87 13.27
CA SER A 42 -9.77 2.25 13.68
C SER A 42 -8.26 2.46 13.84
N ASP A 43 -7.57 1.53 14.49
CA ASP A 43 -6.13 1.64 14.73
C ASP A 43 -5.31 1.64 13.43
N ILE A 44 -5.68 0.77 12.47
CA ILE A 44 -5.05 0.76 11.13
C ILE A 44 -5.28 2.07 10.40
N SER A 45 -6.48 2.64 10.50
CA SER A 45 -6.80 3.93 9.88
C SER A 45 -5.98 5.07 10.48
N ASP A 46 -5.90 5.13 11.81
CA ASP A 46 -5.09 6.13 12.52
C ASP A 46 -3.61 6.02 12.15
N ALA A 47 -3.07 4.79 12.12
CA ALA A 47 -1.68 4.54 11.77
C ALA A 47 -1.37 4.93 10.31
N LYS A 48 -2.28 4.69 9.36
CA LYS A 48 -2.17 5.21 7.99
C LYS A 48 -2.14 6.73 7.98
N GLY A 49 -2.96 7.39 8.80
CA GLY A 49 -2.92 8.84 9.00
C GLY A 49 -1.54 9.31 9.47
N LEU A 50 -0.99 8.65 10.49
CA LEU A 50 0.35 8.94 11.04
C LEU A 50 1.47 8.73 10.02
N LEU A 51 1.37 7.68 9.19
CA LEU A 51 2.30 7.43 8.09
C LEU A 51 2.30 8.61 7.08
N LEU A 52 1.11 9.12 6.74
CA LEU A 52 0.96 10.26 5.82
C LEU A 52 1.47 11.58 6.42
N THR A 53 1.28 11.80 7.72
CA THR A 53 1.82 12.97 8.43
C THR A 53 3.28 12.82 8.82
N LYS A 54 3.92 11.70 8.44
CA LYS A 54 5.32 11.37 8.71
C LYS A 54 5.66 11.17 10.19
N ASN A 55 4.66 10.88 11.02
CA ASN A 55 4.83 10.54 12.44
C ASN A 55 5.11 9.04 12.58
N TYR A 56 6.27 8.60 12.07
CA TYR A 56 6.56 7.17 11.90
C TYR A 56 6.72 6.40 13.22
N SER A 57 7.30 7.02 14.26
CA SER A 57 7.42 6.36 15.58
C SER A 57 6.05 6.10 16.19
N GLU A 58 5.18 7.10 16.16
CA GLU A 58 3.82 6.98 16.69
C GLU A 58 2.99 5.99 15.87
N CYS A 59 3.19 5.94 14.54
CA CYS A 59 2.59 4.92 13.69
C CYS A 59 2.94 3.49 14.17
N VAL A 60 4.21 3.24 14.49
CA VAL A 60 4.66 1.94 15.00
C VAL A 60 4.02 1.65 16.36
N ASP A 61 4.09 2.62 17.29
CA ASP A 61 3.55 2.44 18.64
C ASP A 61 2.03 2.17 18.63
N LYS A 62 1.30 2.81 17.72
CA LYS A 62 -0.14 2.63 17.55
C LYS A 62 -0.53 1.21 17.17
N LEU A 63 0.24 0.55 16.31
CA LEU A 63 -0.07 -0.81 15.82
C LEU A 63 0.61 -1.92 16.63
N LYS A 64 1.65 -1.60 17.41
CA LYS A 64 2.44 -2.59 18.15
C LYS A 64 1.64 -3.36 19.21
N TYR A 65 0.61 -2.74 19.77
CA TYR A 65 -0.21 -3.30 20.85
C TYR A 65 -1.64 -3.62 20.43
N SER A 66 -1.96 -3.48 19.14
CA SER A 66 -3.29 -3.79 18.63
C SER A 66 -3.44 -5.28 18.40
N ASP A 67 -4.54 -5.85 18.90
CA ASP A 67 -4.91 -7.23 18.64
C ASP A 67 -5.73 -7.31 17.35
N PHE A 68 -5.26 -8.09 16.38
CA PHE A 68 -5.91 -8.30 15.08
C PHE A 68 -6.40 -9.74 14.96
N GLU A 69 -7.68 -9.92 14.62
CA GLU A 69 -8.29 -11.26 14.55
C GLU A 69 -8.33 -11.86 13.14
N SER A 70 -8.35 -11.02 12.10
CA SER A 70 -8.48 -11.48 10.72
C SER A 70 -7.15 -11.39 9.98
N ASP A 71 -6.86 -12.39 9.13
CA ASP A 71 -5.67 -12.39 8.27
C ASP A 71 -5.59 -11.12 7.40
N SER A 72 -6.74 -10.57 7.01
CA SER A 72 -6.82 -9.31 6.26
C SER A 72 -6.33 -8.13 7.08
N ASP A 73 -6.74 -8.03 8.34
CA ASP A 73 -6.34 -6.93 9.22
C ASP A 73 -4.87 -7.08 9.65
N ILE A 74 -4.43 -8.32 9.94
CA ILE A 74 -3.04 -8.64 10.22
C ILE A 74 -2.15 -8.23 9.03
N ALA A 75 -2.55 -8.59 7.80
CA ALA A 75 -1.81 -8.20 6.60
C ALA A 75 -1.75 -6.69 6.42
N GLN A 76 -2.88 -5.99 6.61
CA GLN A 76 -2.91 -4.53 6.49
C GLN A 76 -2.06 -3.84 7.56
N ALA A 77 -2.16 -4.26 8.82
CA ALA A 77 -1.38 -3.71 9.93
C ALA A 77 0.12 -3.94 9.71
N ASN A 78 0.52 -5.15 9.33
CA ASN A 78 1.92 -5.44 9.01
C ASN A 78 2.42 -4.63 7.81
N ASN A 79 1.61 -4.43 6.78
CA ASN A 79 2.00 -3.59 5.65
C ASN A 79 2.25 -2.12 6.07
N VAL A 80 1.43 -1.59 6.98
CA VAL A 80 1.61 -0.23 7.50
C VAL A 80 2.84 -0.16 8.42
N LEU A 81 3.01 -1.12 9.31
CA LEU A 81 4.20 -1.25 10.16
C LEU A 81 5.49 -1.33 9.33
N GLY A 82 5.48 -2.12 8.26
CA GLY A 82 6.62 -2.25 7.35
C GLY A 82 6.99 -0.92 6.71
N GLN A 83 6.00 -0.15 6.24
CA GLN A 83 6.22 1.19 5.68
C GLN A 83 6.73 2.20 6.71
N CYS A 84 6.19 2.19 7.94
CA CYS A 84 6.65 3.07 9.01
C CYS A 84 8.09 2.75 9.44
N ASN A 85 8.45 1.47 9.56
CA ASN A 85 9.83 1.05 9.84
C ASN A 85 10.79 1.37 8.68
N TYR A 86 10.36 1.19 7.43
CA TYR A 86 11.14 1.59 6.26
C TYR A 86 11.45 3.09 6.28
N ALA A 87 10.45 3.92 6.61
CA ALA A 87 10.63 5.37 6.72
C ALA A 87 11.56 5.77 7.90
N LEU A 88 11.60 4.98 8.97
CA LEU A 88 12.55 5.10 10.07
C LEU A 88 13.96 4.57 9.72
N LYS A 89 14.14 3.99 8.53
CA LYS A 89 15.36 3.28 8.09
C LYS A 89 15.67 2.02 8.89
N ASP A 90 14.70 1.49 9.64
CA ASP A 90 14.78 0.17 10.23
C ASP A 90 14.35 -0.87 9.17
N TYR A 91 15.27 -1.11 8.23
CA TYR A 91 14.99 -1.96 7.08
C TYR A 91 14.78 -3.43 7.45
N ALA A 92 15.41 -3.89 8.54
CA ALA A 92 15.24 -5.27 9.02
C ALA A 92 13.82 -5.51 9.52
N SER A 93 13.31 -4.64 10.41
CA SER A 93 11.93 -4.73 10.86
C SER A 93 10.92 -4.47 9.74
N ALA A 94 11.25 -3.58 8.79
CA ALA A 94 10.40 -3.35 7.62
C ALA A 94 10.17 -4.64 6.82
N LEU A 95 11.26 -5.36 6.49
CA LEU A 95 11.19 -6.62 5.75
C LEU A 95 10.44 -7.70 6.53
N GLU A 96 10.67 -7.84 7.84
CA GLU A 96 9.94 -8.81 8.67
C GLU A 96 8.42 -8.62 8.59
N HIS A 97 7.96 -7.37 8.67
CA HIS A 97 6.54 -7.04 8.54
C HIS A 97 6.02 -7.25 7.10
N PHE A 98 6.83 -6.91 6.08
CA PHE A 98 6.45 -7.19 4.70
C PHE A 98 6.36 -8.68 4.39
N GLU A 99 7.26 -9.52 4.91
CA GLU A 99 7.21 -10.98 4.75
C GLU A 99 5.95 -11.59 5.37
N ARG A 100 5.59 -11.14 6.58
CA ARG A 100 4.32 -11.51 7.22
C ARG A 100 3.13 -11.15 6.32
N THR A 101 3.14 -9.94 5.78
CA THR A 101 2.10 -9.49 4.84
C THR A 101 2.06 -10.38 3.58
N GLU A 102 3.21 -10.65 2.97
CA GLU A 102 3.33 -11.44 1.74
C GLU A 102 2.73 -12.85 1.91
N SER A 103 2.92 -13.47 3.08
CA SER A 103 2.37 -14.80 3.39
C SER A 103 0.83 -14.86 3.43
N LEU A 104 0.19 -13.73 3.77
CA LEU A 104 -1.26 -13.62 3.94
C LEU A 104 -1.96 -13.16 2.66
N LEU A 105 -1.29 -12.35 1.83
CA LEU A 105 -1.87 -11.83 0.60
C LEU A 105 -2.12 -12.93 -0.45
N LYS A 106 -3.28 -12.84 -1.11
CA LYS A 106 -3.64 -13.70 -2.26
C LYS A 106 -3.82 -12.90 -3.56
N ASP A 107 -4.11 -11.60 -3.45
CA ASP A 107 -4.28 -10.75 -4.61
C ASP A 107 -2.92 -10.39 -5.24
N LYS A 108 -2.77 -10.68 -6.53
CA LYS A 108 -1.51 -10.47 -7.24
C LYS A 108 -1.12 -8.99 -7.36
N LYS A 109 -2.09 -8.07 -7.45
CA LYS A 109 -1.78 -6.63 -7.55
C LYS A 109 -1.28 -6.09 -6.21
N GLN A 110 -1.87 -6.54 -5.11
CA GLN A 110 -1.39 -6.24 -3.76
C GLN A 110 -0.01 -6.85 -3.51
N LEU A 111 0.20 -8.13 -3.87
CA LEU A 111 1.52 -8.77 -3.81
C LEU A 111 2.57 -7.99 -4.61
N SER A 112 2.26 -7.59 -5.84
CA SER A 112 3.15 -6.77 -6.66
C SER A 112 3.51 -5.44 -5.99
N SER A 113 2.53 -4.76 -5.39
CA SER A 113 2.77 -3.49 -4.69
C SER A 113 3.67 -3.66 -3.46
N LEU A 114 3.44 -4.73 -2.68
CA LEU A 114 4.26 -5.09 -1.53
C LEU A 114 5.68 -5.48 -1.93
N GLN A 115 5.84 -6.31 -2.96
CA GLN A 115 7.16 -6.74 -3.45
C GLN A 115 7.99 -5.57 -3.99
N ASN A 116 7.36 -4.55 -4.58
CA ASN A 116 8.04 -3.30 -4.90
C ASN A 116 8.53 -2.55 -3.65
N LEU A 117 7.79 -2.56 -2.54
CA LEU A 117 8.28 -1.98 -1.27
C LEU A 117 9.46 -2.77 -0.70
N MET A 118 9.39 -4.11 -0.76
CA MET A 118 10.50 -4.98 -0.35
C MET A 118 11.74 -4.75 -1.23
N ALA A 119 11.57 -4.60 -2.55
CA ALA A 119 12.65 -4.29 -3.47
C ALA A 119 13.32 -2.94 -3.16
N ASN A 120 12.53 -1.90 -2.91
CA ASN A 120 13.04 -0.60 -2.47
C ASN A 120 13.81 -0.71 -1.14
N THR A 121 13.32 -1.54 -0.23
CA THR A 121 13.96 -1.77 1.07
C THR A 121 15.33 -2.43 0.89
N TYR A 122 15.42 -3.51 0.11
CA TYR A 122 16.70 -4.14 -0.22
C TYR A 122 17.65 -3.20 -0.97
N ARG A 123 17.13 -2.40 -1.91
CA ARG A 123 17.94 -1.40 -2.62
C ARG A 123 18.58 -0.42 -1.65
N ASP A 124 17.80 0.11 -0.71
CA ASP A 124 18.28 1.11 0.25
C ASP A 124 19.21 0.52 1.32
N MET A 125 19.14 -0.79 1.55
CA MET A 125 20.15 -1.54 2.31
C MET A 125 21.46 -1.78 1.52
N GLY A 126 21.48 -1.52 0.21
CA GLY A 126 22.60 -1.84 -0.67
C GLY A 126 22.59 -3.28 -1.21
N GLU A 127 21.55 -4.06 -0.91
CA GLU A 127 21.36 -5.45 -1.31
C GLU A 127 20.77 -5.53 -2.73
N LYS A 128 21.54 -5.06 -3.71
CA LYS A 128 21.12 -4.87 -5.11
C LYS A 128 20.54 -6.11 -5.76
N ASN A 129 21.17 -7.27 -5.55
CA ASN A 129 20.71 -8.54 -6.12
C ASN A 129 19.31 -8.92 -5.61
N GLN A 130 19.04 -8.72 -4.31
CA GLN A 130 17.72 -8.99 -3.73
C GLN A 130 16.69 -7.97 -4.21
N ALA A 131 17.08 -6.71 -4.34
CA ALA A 131 16.22 -5.67 -4.90
C ALA A 131 15.75 -6.05 -6.32
N ALA A 132 16.66 -6.46 -7.20
CA ALA A 132 16.34 -6.89 -8.56
C ALA A 132 15.37 -8.09 -8.58
N ILE A 133 15.60 -9.10 -7.72
CA ILE A 133 14.70 -10.26 -7.59
C ILE A 133 13.27 -9.81 -7.21
N TYR A 134 13.13 -8.92 -6.24
CA TYR A 134 11.81 -8.47 -5.78
C TYR A 134 11.13 -7.52 -6.76
N TYR A 135 11.87 -6.69 -7.49
CA TYR A 135 11.30 -5.93 -8.62
C TYR A 135 10.76 -6.86 -9.70
N GLN A 136 11.51 -7.90 -10.06
CA GLN A 136 11.05 -8.87 -11.05
C GLN A 136 9.79 -9.60 -10.57
N LYS A 137 9.77 -10.09 -9.33
CA LYS A 137 8.56 -10.70 -8.73
C LYS A 137 7.35 -9.75 -8.79
N ALA A 138 7.57 -8.46 -8.50
CA ALA A 138 6.51 -7.48 -8.56
C ALA A 138 5.93 -7.34 -9.99
N LEU A 139 6.80 -7.30 -11.00
CA LEU A 139 6.39 -7.21 -12.41
C LEU A 139 5.79 -8.51 -12.93
N ASP A 140 6.26 -9.68 -12.49
CA ASP A 140 5.66 -10.97 -12.85
C ASP A 140 4.23 -11.10 -12.30
N ASN A 141 3.99 -10.59 -11.08
CA ASN A 141 2.66 -10.57 -10.48
C ASN A 141 1.73 -9.54 -11.13
N ASN A 142 2.26 -8.39 -11.53
CA ASN A 142 1.51 -7.36 -12.21
C ASN A 142 2.42 -6.55 -13.16
N PRO A 143 2.46 -6.91 -14.45
CA PRO A 143 3.27 -6.19 -15.44
C PRO A 143 2.85 -4.72 -15.61
N ALA A 144 1.63 -4.36 -15.22
CA ALA A 144 1.14 -2.98 -15.27
C ALA A 144 1.54 -2.13 -14.04
N ASN A 145 2.36 -2.65 -13.13
CA ASN A 145 2.88 -1.89 -11.99
C ASN A 145 3.97 -0.91 -12.44
N GLN A 146 3.54 0.26 -12.91
CA GLN A 146 4.42 1.33 -13.40
C GLN A 146 5.46 1.74 -12.34
N GLN A 147 5.07 1.79 -11.06
CA GLN A 147 6.00 2.20 -10.00
C GLN A 147 7.14 1.20 -9.83
N ALA A 148 6.86 -0.11 -9.92
CA ALA A 148 7.89 -1.14 -9.90
C ALA A 148 8.83 -1.02 -11.11
N SER A 149 8.29 -0.81 -12.33
CA SER A 149 9.11 -0.62 -13.53
C SER A 149 10.01 0.62 -13.42
N ILE A 150 9.47 1.74 -12.93
CA ILE A 150 10.21 3.00 -12.72
C ILE A 150 11.33 2.78 -11.69
N ASN A 151 11.00 2.23 -10.52
CA ASN A 151 11.98 2.01 -9.44
C ASN A 151 13.08 1.04 -9.86
N TYR A 152 12.72 -0.04 -10.57
CA TYR A 152 13.69 -1.00 -11.05
C TYR A 152 14.62 -0.40 -12.09
N SER A 153 14.06 0.33 -13.06
CA SER A 153 14.84 1.03 -14.09
C SER A 153 15.84 2.01 -13.48
N TYR A 154 15.42 2.80 -12.49
CA TYR A 154 16.34 3.69 -11.76
C TYR A 154 17.41 2.92 -10.99
N SER A 155 17.08 1.80 -10.36
CA SER A 155 18.06 0.94 -9.68
C SER A 155 19.12 0.44 -10.66
N LEU A 156 18.71 -0.06 -11.82
CA LEU A 156 19.60 -0.55 -12.87
C LEU A 156 20.49 0.56 -13.43
N LEU A 157 19.94 1.75 -13.65
CA LEU A 157 20.72 2.91 -14.11
C LEU A 157 21.76 3.36 -13.09
N ALA A 158 21.43 3.35 -11.79
CA ALA A 158 22.38 3.64 -10.72
C ALA A 158 23.53 2.61 -10.66
N GLU A 159 23.29 1.40 -11.16
CA GLU A 159 24.29 0.34 -11.30
C GLU A 159 25.07 0.41 -12.62
N GLY A 160 24.67 1.29 -13.54
CA GLY A 160 25.25 1.40 -14.88
C GLY A 160 24.71 0.39 -15.88
N ASP A 161 23.73 -0.44 -15.50
CA ASP A 161 23.10 -1.44 -16.36
C ASP A 161 22.02 -0.80 -17.25
N LYS A 162 22.48 0.01 -18.20
CA LYS A 162 21.60 0.72 -19.14
C LYS A 162 20.81 -0.23 -20.03
N ILE A 163 21.36 -1.41 -20.34
CA ILE A 163 20.74 -2.39 -21.25
C ILE A 163 19.49 -2.97 -20.60
N ASN A 164 19.61 -3.48 -19.36
CA ASN A 164 18.44 -4.03 -18.68
C ASN A 164 17.43 -2.94 -18.30
N ALA A 165 17.89 -1.74 -17.93
CA ALA A 165 16.99 -0.61 -17.71
C ALA A 165 16.15 -0.31 -18.96
N GLN A 166 16.77 -0.28 -20.15
CA GLN A 166 16.06 -0.06 -21.41
C GLN A 166 15.01 -1.15 -21.69
N ASN A 167 15.32 -2.41 -21.39
CA ASN A 167 14.38 -3.53 -21.56
C ASN A 167 13.14 -3.36 -20.66
N VAL A 168 13.35 -3.08 -19.36
CA VAL A 168 12.25 -2.85 -18.41
C VAL A 168 11.36 -1.69 -18.85
N ILE A 169 11.95 -0.58 -19.30
CA ILE A 169 11.19 0.57 -19.81
C ILE A 169 10.41 0.21 -21.07
N ASN A 170 11.01 -0.50 -22.02
CA ASN A 170 10.34 -0.89 -23.25
C ASN A 170 9.10 -1.75 -22.95
N GLU A 171 9.21 -2.74 -22.06
CA GLU A 171 8.08 -3.56 -21.64
C GLU A 171 6.98 -2.74 -20.95
N ALA A 172 7.35 -1.84 -20.03
CA ALA A 172 6.40 -0.99 -19.34
C ALA A 172 5.66 -0.04 -20.29
N MET A 173 6.34 0.48 -21.32
CA MET A 173 5.76 1.38 -22.32
C MET A 173 4.80 0.69 -23.30
N LEU A 174 4.89 -0.64 -23.49
CA LEU A 174 3.88 -1.39 -24.25
C LEU A 174 2.50 -1.30 -23.59
N ILE A 175 2.47 -1.20 -22.26
CA ILE A 175 1.26 -1.14 -21.45
C ILE A 175 0.85 0.32 -21.20
N SER A 176 1.82 1.20 -20.97
CA SER A 176 1.60 2.59 -20.55
C SER A 176 2.47 3.57 -21.33
N PRO A 177 2.23 3.73 -22.65
CA PRO A 177 3.11 4.48 -23.55
C PRO A 177 3.20 5.97 -23.23
N ASN A 178 2.18 6.52 -22.56
CA ASN A 178 2.07 7.95 -22.24
C ASN A 178 2.46 8.28 -20.79
N ASN A 179 3.05 7.34 -20.04
CA ASN A 179 3.55 7.64 -18.71
C ASN A 179 4.78 8.58 -18.82
N GLU A 180 4.66 9.80 -18.29
CA GLU A 180 5.68 10.84 -18.41
C GLU A 180 7.03 10.42 -17.84
N GLU A 181 7.04 9.66 -16.74
CA GLU A 181 8.27 9.26 -16.07
C GLU A 181 9.02 8.18 -16.86
N LEU A 182 8.30 7.20 -17.43
CA LEU A 182 8.91 6.21 -18.32
C LEU A 182 9.55 6.87 -19.55
N ILE A 183 8.90 7.90 -20.11
CA ILE A 183 9.43 8.68 -21.24
C ILE A 183 10.72 9.42 -20.83
N LYS A 184 10.74 10.07 -19.67
CA LYS A 184 11.95 10.75 -19.16
C LYS A 184 13.11 9.77 -18.98
N ILE A 185 12.85 8.61 -18.38
CA ILE A 185 13.89 7.59 -18.17
C ILE A 185 14.44 7.14 -19.53
N LYS A 186 13.58 6.82 -20.50
CA LYS A 186 14.00 6.43 -21.85
C LYS A 186 14.91 7.49 -22.50
N LEU A 187 14.49 8.75 -22.48
CA LEU A 187 15.28 9.86 -23.03
C LEU A 187 16.63 10.02 -22.31
N SER A 188 16.68 9.79 -21.00
CA SER A 188 17.93 9.86 -20.23
C SER A 188 18.93 8.78 -20.63
N ILE A 189 18.45 7.59 -21.02
CA ILE A 189 19.28 6.48 -21.52
C ILE A 189 19.82 6.83 -22.90
N GLU A 190 18.96 7.31 -23.80
CA GLU A 190 19.29 7.65 -25.19
C GLU A 190 20.27 8.83 -25.30
N ASN A 191 20.12 9.86 -24.45
CA ASN A 191 20.97 11.05 -24.47
C ASN A 191 22.29 10.89 -23.70
N GLY A 192 22.44 9.80 -22.92
CA GLY A 192 23.60 9.53 -22.07
C GLY A 192 24.65 8.63 -22.70
N ALA A 193 24.68 8.48 -24.03
CA ALA A 193 25.61 7.66 -24.80
C ALA A 193 26.70 8.50 -25.50
#